data_AF-A0A7W0WIF6-F1
#
_entry.id   AF-A0A7W0WIF6-F1
#
_cell.length_a   1.000
_cell.length_b   1.000
_cell.length_c   1.000
_cell.angle_alpha   90.00
_cell.angle_beta   90.00
_cell.angle_gamma   90.00
#
_symmetry.space_group_name_H-M   'P 1'
#
loop_
_entity.id
_entity.type
_entity.pdbx_description
1 polymer ?
#
loop_
_entity_poly.entity_id
_entity_poly.type
_entity_poly.pdbx_seq_one_letter_code
_entity_poly.pdbx_strand_id
1 'polypeptide(L)' 'SPFDTEHAWPWYSYLIVRIERGRSAELASWLLDDERPLMHPESLDVFSEV' A
#
# COMPACT_ATOMS: atom_id res chain seq x y z
N SER A 1 -7.16 -1.51 -6.57
CA SER A 1 -8.35 -1.59 -7.43
C SER A 1 -9.31 -0.46 -7.06
N PRO A 2 -10.38 -0.17 -7.83
CA PRO A 2 -11.40 0.80 -7.43
C PRO A 2 -12.03 0.46 -6.08
N PHE A 3 -12.33 -0.83 -5.85
CA PHE A 3 -12.92 -1.30 -4.59
C PHE A 3 -12.04 -0.98 -3.38
N ASP A 4 -10.73 -1.21 -3.46
CA ASP A 4 -9.80 -0.92 -2.36
C ASP A 4 -9.75 0.58 -2.04
N THR A 5 -9.93 1.43 -3.06
CA THR A 5 -9.91 2.89 -2.92
C THR A 5 -11.22 3.41 -2.30
N GLU A 6 -12.36 2.84 -2.69
CA GLU A 6 -13.68 3.19 -2.15
C GLU A 6 -13.83 2.83 -0.67
N HIS A 7 -13.12 1.81 -0.20
CA HIS A 7 -13.17 1.34 1.19
C HIS A 7 -11.97 1.82 2.02
N ALA A 8 -11.12 2.68 1.45
CA ALA A 8 -9.97 3.21 2.14
C ALA A 8 -10.31 4.45 2.98
N TRP A 9 -9.40 4.77 3.90
CA TRP A 9 -9.46 5.88 4.82
C TRP A 9 -8.17 6.70 4.67
N PRO A 10 -8.24 8.03 4.56
CA PRO A 10 -7.07 8.86 4.23
C PRO A 10 -5.92 8.85 5.25
N TRP A 11 -6.20 8.42 6.48
CA TRP A 11 -5.31 8.51 7.63
C TRP A 11 -4.52 7.21 7.90
N TYR A 12 -4.62 6.22 7.00
CA TYR A 12 -3.83 4.99 7.04
C TYR A 12 -2.88 4.88 5.86
N SER A 13 -1.70 4.30 6.10
CA SER A 13 -0.84 3.76 5.06
C SER A 13 -1.31 2.37 4.64
N TYR A 14 -1.40 2.14 3.33
CA TYR A 14 -1.82 0.89 2.71
C TYR A 14 -0.61 0.13 2.16
N LEU A 15 -0.20 -0.92 2.87
CA LEU A 15 0.83 -1.83 2.39
C LEU A 15 0.22 -2.88 1.45
N ILE A 16 0.69 -2.90 0.21
CA ILE A 16 0.30 -3.89 -0.81
C ILE A 16 1.47 -4.84 -1.02
N VAL A 17 1.25 -6.11 -0.66
CA VAL A 17 2.24 -7.19 -0.86
C VAL A 17 1.78 -8.07 -2.02
N ARG A 18 2.64 -8.21 -3.04
CA ARG A 18 2.45 -9.22 -4.08
C ARG A 18 2.91 -10.57 -3.55
N ILE A 19 2.03 -11.55 -3.60
CA ILE A 19 2.33 -12.93 -3.22
C ILE A 19 2.40 -13.81 -4.47
N GLU A 20 3.52 -14.50 -4.65
CA GLU A 20 3.72 -15.45 -5.73
C GLU A 20 4.11 -16.80 -5.15
N ARG A 21 3.34 -17.84 -5.49
CA ARG A 21 3.60 -19.23 -5.05
C ARG A 21 3.80 -19.35 -3.53
N GLY A 22 3.04 -18.57 -2.76
CA GLY A 22 3.11 -18.56 -1.29
C GLY A 22 4.31 -17.80 -0.70
N ARG A 23 5.04 -17.02 -1.50
CA ARG A 23 6.13 -16.15 -1.02
C ARG A 23 5.85 -14.69 -1.37
N SER A 24 6.31 -13.78 -0.52
CA SER A 24 6.31 -12.35 -0.83
C SER A 24 7.29 -12.05 -1.96
N ALA A 25 6.84 -11.27 -2.95
CA ALA A 25 7.62 -10.89 -4.12
C ALA A 25 7.93 -9.39 -4.16
N GLU A 26 6.89 -8.56 -4.09
CA GLU A 26 7.00 -7.09 -4.15
C GLU A 26 6.18 -6.47 -3.01
N LEU A 27 6.66 -5.34 -2.48
CA LEU A 27 6.01 -4.58 -1.43
C LEU A 27 6.02 -3.10 -1.82
N ALA A 28 4.87 -2.43 -1.66
CA ALA A 28 4.74 -1.00 -1.83
C ALA A 28 3.81 -0.42 -0.76
N SER A 29 4.07 0.83 -0.35
CA SER A 29 3.16 1.61 0.50
C SER A 29 2.41 2.66 -0.33
N TRP A 30 1.18 2.93 0.05
CA TRP A 30 0.29 3.89 -0.62
C TRP A 30 -0.50 4.69 0.40
N LEU A 31 -0.75 5.95 0.08
CA LEU A 31 -1.62 6.84 0.84
C LEU A 31 -2.83 7.22 -0.02
N LEU A 32 -4.00 7.31 0.62
CA LEU A 32 -5.18 7.87 -0.03
C LEU A 32 -5.16 9.40 0.15
N ASP A 33 -5.35 10.13 -0.95
CA ASP A 33 -5.49 11.58 -0.92
C ASP A 33 -6.76 12.03 -0.15
N ASP A 34 -6.61 13.03 0.70
CA ASP A 34 -7.68 13.54 1.60
C ASP A 34 -8.83 14.21 0.83
N GLU A 35 -8.53 14.82 -0.32
CA GLU A 35 -9.46 15.65 -1.09
C GLU A 35 -10.04 14.88 -2.28
N ARG A 36 -9.33 13.86 -2.77
CA ARG A 36 -9.71 13.05 -3.93
C ARG A 36 -9.45 11.58 -3.65
N PRO A 37 -10.32 10.65 -4.08
CA PRO A 37 -10.11 9.22 -3.88
C PRO A 37 -9.05 8.68 -4.86
N LEU A 38 -7.80 9.09 -4.69
CA LEU A 38 -6.65 8.69 -5.49
C LEU A 38 -5.56 8.16 -4.57
N MET A 39 -4.99 7.02 -4.95
CA MET A 39 -3.87 6.42 -4.23
C MET A 39 -2.56 6.96 -4.77
N HIS A 40 -1.69 7.40 -3.87
CA HIS A 40 -0.35 7.89 -4.17
C HIS A 40 0.71 6.98 -3.56
N PRO A 41 1.81 6.68 -4.27
CA PRO A 41 2.88 5.88 -3.72
C PRO A 41 3.55 6.63 -2.57
N GLU A 42 3.75 5.92 -1.47
CA GLU A 42 4.49 6.37 -0.28
C GLU A 42 5.84 5.66 -0.23
N SER A 43 6.90 6.41 0.09
CA SER A 43 8.23 5.82 0.24
C SER A 43 8.26 4.85 1.41
N LEU A 44 8.93 3.72 1.25
CA LEU A 44 8.97 2.65 2.23
C LEU A 44 10.41 2.16 2.42
N ASP A 45 10.90 2.28 3.64
CA ASP A 45 12.17 1.69 4.06
C ASP A 45 11.91 0.35 4.74
N VAL A 46 12.52 -0.72 4.23
CA VAL A 46 12.40 -2.07 4.78
C VAL A 46 13.72 -2.45 5.42
N PHE A 47 13.68 -2.71 6.73
CA PHE A 47 14.84 -3.15 7.50
C PHE A 47 14.71 -4.65 7.77
N SER A 48 15.77 -5.41 7.49
CA SER A 48 15.93 -6.77 7.99
C SER A 48 16.75 -6.73 9.27
N GLU A 49 16.28 -7.38 10.34
CA GLU A 49 17.16 -7.67 11.48
C GLU A 49 18.28 -8.63 11.02
N VAL A 50 19.50 -8.35 11.48
CA VAL A 50 20.72 -9.15 11.24
C VAL A 50 20.91 -10.15 12.37
#